data_AF-A0A6C0LSA7-F1
#
_entry.id   AF-A0A6C0LSA7-F1
#
_cell.length_a   1.000
_cell.length_b   1.000
_cell.length_c   1.000
_cell.angle_alpha   90.00
_cell.angle_beta   90.00
_cell.angle_gamma   90.00
#
_symmetry.space_group_name_H-M   'P 1'
#
loop_
_entity.id
_entity.type
_entity.pdbx_description
1 polymer ?
#
loop_
_entity_poly.entity_id
_entity_poly.type
_entity_poly.pdbx_seq_one_letter_code
_entity_poly.pdbx_strand_id
1 'polypeptide(L)'
;MEFLSTNILPNNVDNVYSIRSTTFTRYLHLLLDKCEKEKLEQGLTNFCEKYKIENKSDISTLMTIIKSIDEHHRRFNLPNGEIIGNLLFFIIYYMKQDNTLFAYMNKNLLLMKIACNLSSHIDNGHPIDTQVDNIMKNFDRIGALMNLNKHIENVTKTMDDQTVYSLKANIIDKHDYDYLEFKLIQ
;
A
#
# COMPACT_ATOMS: atom_id res chain seq x y z
N MET A 1 29.03 -10.81 8.08
CA MET A 1 27.71 -10.23 7.75
C MET A 1 27.44 -10.57 6.31
N GLU A 2 26.71 -11.65 6.08
CA GLU A 2 26.28 -12.02 4.73
C GLU A 2 25.10 -11.13 4.36
N PHE A 3 25.28 -10.30 3.33
CA PHE A 3 24.16 -9.66 2.65
C PHE A 3 23.39 -10.77 1.94
N LEU A 4 22.28 -11.21 2.53
CA LEU A 4 21.26 -11.95 1.80
C LEU A 4 20.75 -11.04 0.69
N SER A 5 21.17 -11.37 -0.54
CA SER A 5 20.65 -10.82 -1.78
C SER A 5 19.12 -10.91 -1.76
N THR A 6 18.44 -9.82 -1.45
CA THR A 6 16.99 -9.74 -1.58
C THR A 6 16.65 -9.71 -3.07
N ASN A 7 15.95 -10.73 -3.55
CA ASN A 7 15.49 -10.85 -4.96
C ASN A 7 14.44 -9.80 -5.36
N ILE A 8 14.15 -8.82 -4.50
CA ILE A 8 13.26 -7.69 -4.79
C ILE A 8 14.06 -6.68 -5.61
N LEU A 9 13.86 -6.69 -6.92
CA LEU A 9 14.54 -5.80 -7.86
C LEU A 9 13.55 -4.84 -8.53
N PRO A 10 13.86 -3.54 -8.64
CA PRO A 10 13.12 -2.64 -9.51
C PRO A 10 13.44 -2.99 -10.96
N ASN A 11 12.52 -3.58 -11.74
CA ASN A 11 12.75 -3.90 -13.16
C ASN A 11 11.47 -4.15 -13.97
N ASN A 12 11.57 -3.92 -15.30
CA ASN A 12 10.50 -3.94 -16.32
C ASN A 12 10.06 -5.33 -16.84
N VAL A 13 10.35 -6.42 -16.12
CA VAL A 13 10.06 -7.78 -16.63
C VAL A 13 8.73 -8.26 -16.07
N ASP A 14 7.77 -8.56 -16.96
CA ASP A 14 6.48 -9.16 -16.64
C ASP A 14 6.69 -10.58 -16.06
N ASN A 15 6.85 -10.67 -14.74
CA ASN A 15 6.79 -11.91 -13.99
C ASN A 15 5.42 -12.01 -13.27
N VAL A 16 4.99 -13.22 -12.92
CA VAL A 16 3.72 -13.51 -12.22
C VAL A 16 3.61 -12.79 -10.87
N TYR A 17 4.74 -12.36 -10.30
CA TYR A 17 4.82 -11.60 -9.05
C TYR A 17 5.27 -10.14 -9.25
N SER A 18 5.06 -9.60 -10.45
CA SER A 18 5.26 -8.18 -10.74
C SER A 18 4.04 -7.39 -10.26
N ILE A 19 4.26 -6.40 -9.40
CA ILE A 19 3.21 -5.48 -8.95
C ILE A 19 3.31 -4.20 -9.76
N ARG A 20 2.24 -3.82 -10.45
CA ARG A 20 2.12 -2.55 -11.15
C ARG A 20 1.58 -1.49 -10.20
N SER A 21 2.51 -0.93 -9.41
CA SER A 21 2.29 0.18 -8.47
C SER A 21 1.35 1.26 -9.03
N THR A 22 0.08 1.22 -8.64
CA THR A 22 -0.86 2.31 -8.93
C THR A 22 -1.59 2.73 -7.67
N THR A 23 -2.38 1.87 -7.05
CA THR A 23 -3.21 2.23 -5.89
C THR A 23 -2.59 1.78 -4.56
N PHE A 24 -2.29 0.49 -4.38
CA PHE A 24 -1.86 -0.03 -3.07
C PHE A 24 -0.50 0.50 -2.60
N THR A 25 0.50 0.49 -3.47
CA THR A 25 1.83 1.05 -3.21
C THR A 25 1.81 2.55 -2.95
N ARG A 26 0.91 3.31 -3.60
CA ARG A 26 0.70 4.74 -3.34
C ARG A 26 0.10 4.95 -1.95
N TYR A 27 -0.86 4.12 -1.55
CA TYR A 27 -1.39 4.11 -0.19
C TYR A 27 -0.28 3.88 0.84
N LEU A 28 0.56 2.86 0.62
CA LEU A 28 1.68 2.53 1.48
C LEU A 28 2.70 3.67 1.56
N HIS A 29 3.05 4.29 0.43
CA HIS A 29 3.98 5.42 0.41
C HIS A 29 3.48 6.58 1.28
N LEU A 30 2.22 6.99 1.10
CA LEU A 30 1.61 8.07 1.89
C LEU A 30 1.64 7.77 3.39
N LEU A 31 1.32 6.53 3.77
CA LEU A 31 1.31 6.08 5.16
C LEU A 31 2.73 6.03 5.75
N LEU A 32 3.66 5.37 5.05
CA LEU A 32 5.03 5.13 5.52
C LEU A 32 5.85 6.43 5.63
N ASP A 33 5.51 7.46 4.85
CA ASP A 33 6.11 8.79 4.98
C ASP A 33 5.84 9.40 6.37
N LYS A 34 4.65 9.15 6.93
CA LYS A 34 4.29 9.63 8.27
C LYS A 34 4.91 8.80 9.41
N CYS A 35 5.33 7.56 9.13
CA CYS A 35 5.85 6.65 10.14
C CYS A 35 7.32 6.94 10.49
N GLU A 36 7.59 7.03 11.80
CA GLU A 36 8.94 7.03 12.34
C GLU A 36 9.60 5.66 12.12
N LYS A 37 10.84 5.67 11.62
CA LYS A 37 11.55 4.45 11.21
C LYS A 37 11.71 3.45 12.37
N GLU A 38 12.15 3.92 13.53
CA GLU A 38 12.39 3.07 14.71
C GLU A 38 11.10 2.40 15.22
N LYS A 39 9.99 3.16 15.30
CA LYS A 39 8.69 2.62 15.69
C LYS A 39 8.18 1.58 14.68
N LEU A 40 8.40 1.82 13.39
CA LEU A 40 8.02 0.91 12.33
C LEU A 40 8.82 -0.41 12.40
N GLU A 41 10.13 -0.34 12.63
CA GLU A 41 11.01 -1.52 12.78
C GLU A 41 10.67 -2.34 14.03
N GLN A 42 10.40 -1.67 15.16
CA GLN A 42 9.94 -2.34 16.37
C GLN A 42 8.57 -2.99 16.16
N GLY A 43 7.63 -2.25 15.55
CA GLY A 43 6.30 -2.75 15.20
C GLY A 43 6.37 -3.99 14.31
N LEU A 44 7.23 -3.97 13.28
CA LEU A 44 7.44 -5.12 12.39
C LEU A 44 8.00 -6.33 13.15
N THR A 45 8.92 -6.11 14.08
CA THR A 45 9.46 -7.18 14.93
C THR A 45 8.36 -7.84 15.75
N ASN A 46 7.57 -7.04 16.47
CA ASN A 46 6.47 -7.53 17.30
C ASN A 46 5.40 -8.27 16.46
N PHE A 47 5.09 -7.74 15.28
CA PHE A 47 4.19 -8.36 14.31
C PHE A 47 4.67 -9.75 13.88
N CYS A 48 5.92 -9.86 13.45
CA CYS A 48 6.49 -11.13 12.99
C CYS A 48 6.53 -12.17 14.11
N GLU A 49 6.86 -11.78 15.34
CA GLU A 49 6.88 -12.67 16.50
C GLU A 49 5.48 -13.19 16.88
N LYS A 50 4.48 -12.30 16.84
CA LYS A 50 3.08 -12.61 17.16
C LYS A 50 2.47 -13.56 16.14
N TYR A 51 2.61 -13.26 14.85
CA TYR A 51 1.95 -13.99 13.78
C TYR A 51 2.84 -15.03 13.08
N LYS A 52 4.04 -15.29 13.62
CA LYS A 52 5.00 -16.29 13.11
C LYS A 52 5.36 -16.07 11.63
N ILE A 53 5.60 -14.82 11.26
CA ILE A 53 5.94 -14.43 9.88
C ILE A 53 7.44 -14.55 9.67
N GLU A 54 7.84 -15.36 8.69
CA GLU A 54 9.26 -15.69 8.43
C GLU A 54 9.97 -14.70 7.49
N ASN A 55 9.23 -14.02 6.60
CA ASN A 55 9.77 -13.14 5.55
C ASN A 55 9.98 -11.67 6.01
N LYS A 56 10.37 -11.44 7.27
CA LYS A 56 10.58 -10.10 7.86
C LYS A 56 11.54 -9.22 7.04
N SER A 57 12.66 -9.79 6.60
CA SER A 57 13.68 -9.05 5.83
C SER A 57 13.12 -8.55 4.50
N ASP A 58 12.35 -9.38 3.80
CA ASP A 58 11.73 -9.02 2.53
C ASP A 58 10.67 -7.93 2.70
N ILE A 59 9.85 -8.01 3.76
CA ILE A 59 8.88 -6.96 4.10
C ILE A 59 9.59 -5.63 4.38
N SER A 60 10.65 -5.66 5.18
CA SER A 60 11.44 -4.46 5.52
C SER A 60 12.07 -3.81 4.29
N THR A 61 12.64 -4.63 3.40
CA THR A 61 13.21 -4.18 2.12
C THR A 61 12.13 -3.57 1.24
N LEU A 62 10.96 -4.21 1.11
CA LEU A 62 9.85 -3.69 0.31
C LEU A 62 9.34 -2.35 0.85
N MET A 63 9.19 -2.20 2.16
CA MET A 63 8.80 -0.92 2.77
C MET A 63 9.82 0.18 2.49
N THR A 64 11.12 -0.14 2.60
CA THR A 64 12.20 0.80 2.33
C THR A 64 12.18 1.28 0.88
N ILE A 65 11.97 0.35 -0.06
CA ILE A 65 11.85 0.63 -1.49
C ILE A 65 10.61 1.51 -1.77
N ILE A 66 9.45 1.18 -1.19
CA ILE A 66 8.22 1.97 -1.38
C ILE A 66 8.37 3.38 -0.79
N LYS A 67 9.06 3.52 0.34
CA LYS A 67 9.30 4.82 0.98
C LYS A 67 10.30 5.68 0.21
N SER A 68 11.34 5.08 -0.37
CA SER A 68 12.40 5.83 -1.08
C SER A 68 12.02 6.27 -2.50
N ILE A 69 10.98 5.69 -3.08
CA ILE A 69 10.57 5.95 -4.46
C ILE A 69 9.31 6.83 -4.46
N ASP A 70 9.50 8.12 -4.74
CA ASP A 70 8.42 9.11 -4.93
C ASP A 70 7.78 9.03 -6.34
N GLU A 71 8.41 8.30 -7.28
CA GLU A 71 7.95 8.24 -8.67
C GLU A 71 6.67 7.40 -8.85
N HIS A 72 5.70 8.01 -9.51
CA HIS A 72 4.48 7.37 -9.98
C HIS A 72 4.81 6.24 -10.99
N HIS A 73 4.19 5.06 -10.84
CA HIS A 73 4.12 3.95 -11.83
C HIS A 73 5.30 2.95 -11.93
N ARG A 74 6.10 2.71 -10.88
CA ARG A 74 7.16 1.66 -10.93
C ARG A 74 6.66 0.24 -10.66
N ARG A 75 7.19 -0.75 -11.39
CA ARG A 75 6.92 -2.16 -11.15
C ARG A 75 7.90 -2.75 -10.13
N PHE A 76 7.38 -3.54 -9.19
CA PHE A 76 8.20 -4.31 -8.24
C PHE A 76 8.07 -5.79 -8.53
N ASN A 77 9.20 -6.47 -8.72
CA ASN A 77 9.20 -7.92 -8.79
C ASN A 77 9.38 -8.48 -7.38
N LEU A 78 8.40 -9.25 -6.91
CA LEU A 78 8.48 -9.93 -5.63
C LEU A 78 8.93 -11.39 -5.79
N PRO A 79 9.66 -11.95 -4.80
CA PRO A 79 9.95 -13.37 -4.73
C PRO A 79 8.70 -14.26 -4.77
N ASN A 80 7.62 -13.81 -4.13
CA ASN A 80 6.30 -14.44 -4.14
C ASN A 80 5.21 -13.43 -3.72
N GLY A 81 3.94 -13.79 -3.92
CA GLY A 81 2.79 -12.97 -3.52
C GLY A 81 2.51 -12.94 -2.01
N GLU A 82 3.23 -13.70 -1.19
CA GLU A 82 3.02 -13.70 0.27
C GLU A 82 3.58 -12.44 0.92
N ILE A 83 4.69 -11.92 0.40
CA ILE A 83 5.37 -10.73 0.94
C ILE A 83 4.44 -9.51 0.97
N ILE A 84 3.64 -9.30 -0.09
CA ILE A 84 2.72 -8.18 -0.14
C ILE A 84 1.52 -8.37 0.79
N GLY A 85 1.04 -9.61 0.96
CA GLY A 85 0.00 -9.95 1.91
C GLY A 85 0.48 -9.70 3.34
N ASN A 86 1.68 -10.17 3.68
CA ASN A 86 2.27 -9.95 4.99
C ASN A 86 2.59 -8.48 5.25
N LEU A 87 2.97 -7.70 4.22
CA LEU A 87 3.11 -6.24 4.34
C LEU A 87 1.76 -5.56 4.62
N LEU A 88 0.71 -5.89 3.86
CA LEU A 88 -0.63 -5.36 4.15
C LEU A 88 -1.07 -5.74 5.57
N PHE A 89 -0.84 -6.98 5.98
CA PHE A 89 -1.21 -7.45 7.31
C PHE A 89 -0.46 -6.70 8.40
N PHE A 90 0.83 -6.45 8.19
CA PHE A 90 1.63 -5.60 9.07
C PHE A 90 1.04 -4.18 9.16
N ILE A 91 0.63 -3.58 8.04
CA ILE A 91 0.01 -2.24 8.05
C ILE A 91 -1.30 -2.23 8.84
N ILE A 92 -2.17 -3.23 8.67
CA ILE A 92 -3.41 -3.36 9.46
C ILE A 92 -3.08 -3.44 10.95
N TYR A 93 -2.14 -4.32 11.32
CA TYR A 93 -1.67 -4.47 12.70
C TYR A 93 -1.10 -3.15 13.27
N TYR A 94 -0.28 -2.45 12.49
CA TYR A 94 0.39 -1.23 12.91
C TYR A 94 -0.61 -0.08 13.07
N MET A 95 -1.52 0.11 12.12
CA MET A 95 -2.55 1.14 12.21
C MET A 95 -3.55 0.90 13.34
N LYS A 96 -3.81 -0.35 13.74
CA LYS A 96 -4.61 -0.67 14.93
C LYS A 96 -4.01 -0.08 16.21
N GLN A 97 -2.67 0.03 16.28
CA GLN A 97 -1.96 0.54 17.45
C GLN A 97 -1.91 2.07 17.49
N ASP A 98 -2.12 2.73 16.35
CA ASP A 98 -2.01 4.19 16.22
C ASP A 98 -3.18 4.78 15.42
N ASN A 99 -4.22 5.18 16.14
CA ASN A 99 -5.40 5.83 15.57
C ASN A 99 -5.08 7.16 14.87
N THR A 100 -3.93 7.79 15.13
CA THR A 100 -3.55 9.05 14.47
C THR A 100 -3.22 8.84 13.00
N LEU A 101 -2.80 7.63 12.62
CA LEU A 101 -2.52 7.27 11.23
C LEU A 101 -3.81 7.24 10.38
N PHE A 102 -4.93 6.75 10.92
CA PHE A 102 -6.21 6.82 10.22
C PHE A 102 -6.66 8.26 9.98
N ALA A 103 -6.53 9.12 10.98
CA ALA A 103 -6.86 10.54 10.84
C ALA A 103 -5.96 11.23 9.79
N TYR A 104 -4.66 10.92 9.80
CA TYR A 104 -3.71 11.40 8.81
C TYR A 104 -4.07 10.95 7.39
N MET A 105 -4.36 9.66 7.20
CA MET A 105 -4.74 9.13 5.88
C MET A 105 -6.05 9.73 5.39
N ASN A 106 -7.08 9.81 6.24
CA ASN A 106 -8.35 10.44 5.89
C ASN A 106 -8.18 11.90 5.45
N LYS A 107 -7.35 12.68 6.17
CA LYS A 107 -7.06 14.07 5.81
C LYS A 107 -6.34 14.17 4.47
N ASN A 108 -5.28 13.41 4.25
CA ASN A 108 -4.49 13.50 3.02
C ASN A 108 -5.28 13.03 1.79
N LEU A 109 -6.04 11.94 1.90
CA LEU A 109 -6.87 11.45 0.81
C LEU A 109 -7.99 12.45 0.46
N LEU A 110 -8.57 13.12 1.44
CA LEU A 110 -9.53 14.21 1.20
C LEU A 110 -8.87 15.40 0.48
N LEU A 111 -7.67 15.81 0.92
CA LEU A 111 -6.92 16.89 0.26
C LEU A 111 -6.57 16.52 -1.18
N MET A 112 -6.16 15.28 -1.45
CA MET A 112 -5.93 14.78 -2.81
C MET A 112 -7.20 14.84 -3.66
N LYS A 113 -8.36 14.45 -3.10
CA LYS A 113 -9.65 14.53 -3.78
C LYS A 113 -10.01 15.96 -4.16
N ILE A 114 -9.83 16.91 -3.23
CA ILE A 114 -10.06 18.33 -3.47
C ILE A 114 -9.08 18.86 -4.53
N ALA A 115 -7.79 18.53 -4.43
CA ALA A 115 -6.77 18.96 -5.38
C ALA A 115 -7.06 18.44 -6.80
N CYS A 116 -7.48 17.18 -6.96
CA CYS A 116 -7.90 16.64 -8.26
C CYS A 116 -9.10 17.41 -8.84
N ASN A 117 -10.12 17.69 -8.02
CA ASN A 117 -11.27 18.49 -8.43
C ASN A 117 -10.91 19.95 -8.77
N LEU A 118 -9.85 20.51 -8.18
CA LEU A 118 -9.41 21.86 -8.52
C LEU A 118 -8.57 21.85 -9.81
N SER A 119 -7.69 20.85 -9.97
CA SER A 119 -6.89 20.69 -11.18
C SER A 119 -7.73 20.44 -12.43
N SER A 120 -8.93 19.85 -12.28
CA SER A 120 -9.87 19.67 -13.40
C SER A 120 -10.42 20.97 -14.00
N HIS A 121 -10.16 22.11 -13.36
CA HIS A 121 -10.55 23.43 -13.85
C HIS A 121 -9.39 24.24 -14.42
N ILE A 122 -8.19 23.65 -14.53
CA ILE A 122 -7.00 24.29 -15.07
C ILE A 122 -6.73 23.72 -16.46
N ASP A 123 -6.88 24.55 -17.50
CA ASP A 123 -6.52 24.18 -18.86
C ASP A 123 -5.00 23.96 -18.95
N ASN A 124 -4.62 22.74 -19.33
CA ASN A 124 -3.23 22.31 -19.48
C ASN A 124 -2.84 22.13 -20.96
N GLY A 125 -3.66 22.63 -21.90
CA GLY A 125 -3.36 22.63 -23.33
C GLY A 125 -3.56 21.29 -24.05
N HIS A 126 -4.11 20.29 -23.36
CA HIS A 126 -4.51 19.01 -23.98
C HIS A 126 -5.92 19.06 -24.55
N PRO A 127 -6.31 18.18 -25.48
CA PRO A 127 -7.70 18.05 -25.92
C PRO A 127 -8.63 17.78 -24.72
N ILE A 128 -9.79 18.44 -24.69
CA ILE A 128 -10.76 18.34 -23.57
C ILE A 128 -11.09 16.89 -23.21
N ASP A 129 -11.30 16.02 -24.20
CA ASP A 129 -11.63 14.61 -23.96
C ASP A 129 -10.51 13.88 -23.19
N THR A 130 -9.25 14.15 -23.52
CA THR A 130 -8.08 13.58 -22.83
C THR A 130 -7.94 14.16 -21.41
N GLN A 131 -8.27 15.44 -21.22
CA GLN A 131 -8.27 16.05 -19.89
C GLN A 131 -9.33 15.39 -19.01
N VAL A 132 -10.56 15.27 -19.50
CA VAL A 132 -11.71 14.66 -18.79
C VAL A 132 -11.41 13.20 -18.41
N ASP A 133 -10.90 12.39 -19.33
CA ASP A 133 -10.54 10.99 -19.05
C ASP A 133 -9.48 10.87 -17.95
N ASN A 134 -8.44 11.71 -17.99
CA ASN A 134 -7.38 11.71 -16.98
C ASN A 134 -7.90 12.14 -15.60
N ILE A 135 -8.81 13.12 -15.55
CA ILE A 135 -9.47 13.57 -14.33
C ILE A 135 -10.30 12.42 -13.74
N MET A 136 -11.13 11.76 -14.56
CA MET A 136 -11.96 10.64 -14.12
C MET A 136 -11.12 9.49 -13.56
N LYS A 137 -10.06 9.09 -14.27
CA LYS A 137 -9.12 8.06 -13.81
C LYS A 137 -8.46 8.43 -12.47
N ASN A 138 -8.05 9.69 -12.29
CA ASN A 138 -7.45 10.14 -11.04
C ASN A 138 -8.45 10.19 -9.88
N PHE A 139 -9.69 10.61 -10.14
CA PHE A 139 -10.74 10.63 -9.15
C PHE A 139 -11.10 9.21 -8.68
N ASP A 140 -11.18 8.25 -9.59
CA ASP A 140 -11.40 6.84 -9.29
C ASP A 140 -10.25 6.24 -8.46
N ARG A 141 -8.99 6.57 -8.78
CA ARG A 141 -7.82 6.18 -7.98
C ARG A 141 -7.91 6.66 -6.55
N ILE A 142 -8.26 7.93 -6.35
CA ILE A 142 -8.40 8.51 -5.00
C ILE A 142 -9.58 7.85 -4.27
N GLY A 143 -10.69 7.60 -4.97
CA GLY A 143 -11.82 6.84 -4.41
C GLY A 143 -11.41 5.44 -3.95
N ALA A 144 -10.61 4.73 -4.73
CA ALA A 144 -10.08 3.41 -4.37
C ALA A 144 -9.17 3.46 -3.12
N LEU A 145 -8.30 4.48 -3.01
CA LEU A 145 -7.47 4.69 -1.81
C LEU A 145 -8.32 4.95 -0.57
N MET A 146 -9.37 5.77 -0.68
CA MET A 146 -10.30 6.05 0.42
C MET A 146 -11.06 4.79 0.86
N ASN A 147 -11.53 3.99 -0.09
CA ASN A 147 -12.20 2.72 0.19
C ASN A 147 -11.26 1.73 0.88
N LEU A 148 -10.00 1.65 0.43
CA LEU A 148 -8.98 0.82 1.09
C LEU A 148 -8.73 1.27 2.53
N ASN A 149 -8.55 2.57 2.79
CA ASN A 149 -8.35 3.10 4.14
C ASN A 149 -9.51 2.71 5.07
N LYS A 150 -10.74 2.90 4.59
CA LYS A 150 -11.96 2.55 5.34
C LYS A 150 -12.08 1.05 5.57
N HIS A 151 -11.70 0.24 4.60
CA HIS A 151 -11.71 -1.21 4.73
C HIS A 151 -10.69 -1.68 5.79
N ILE A 152 -9.46 -1.15 5.76
CA ILE A 152 -8.44 -1.38 6.79
C ILE A 152 -8.96 -0.95 8.16
N GLU A 153 -9.55 0.25 8.28
CA GLU A 153 -10.12 0.75 9.54
C GLU A 153 -11.18 -0.22 10.10
N ASN A 154 -12.09 -0.70 9.27
CA ASN A 154 -13.10 -1.66 9.69
C ASN A 154 -12.48 -2.98 10.16
N VAL A 155 -11.48 -3.51 9.45
CA VAL A 155 -10.78 -4.73 9.84
C VAL A 155 -10.08 -4.55 11.19
N THR A 156 -9.41 -3.42 11.43
CA THR A 156 -8.73 -3.16 12.71
C THR A 156 -9.67 -3.13 13.92
N LYS A 157 -10.92 -2.67 13.71
CA LYS A 157 -11.97 -2.65 14.75
C LYS A 157 -12.50 -4.04 15.07
N THR A 158 -12.44 -4.98 14.13
CA THR A 158 -12.89 -6.36 14.33
C THR A 158 -11.82 -7.29 14.88
N MET A 159 -10.54 -6.91 14.80
CA MET A 159 -9.44 -7.70 15.35
C MET A 159 -9.38 -7.56 16.87
N ASP A 160 -9.33 -8.68 17.57
CA ASP A 160 -8.95 -8.75 18.99
C ASP A 160 -7.45 -9.00 19.17
N ASP A 161 -6.94 -8.76 20.37
CA ASP A 161 -5.51 -8.87 20.66
C ASP A 161 -5.03 -10.30 20.94
N GLN A 162 -5.95 -11.24 21.22
CA GLN A 162 -5.64 -12.60 21.64
C GLN A 162 -5.52 -13.58 20.46
N THR A 163 -6.29 -13.33 19.40
CA THR A 163 -6.36 -14.21 18.23
C THR A 163 -5.13 -14.07 17.33
N VAL A 164 -4.62 -15.22 16.89
CA VAL A 164 -3.53 -15.32 15.91
C VAL A 164 -4.15 -15.40 14.52
N TYR A 165 -4.35 -14.25 13.92
CA TYR A 165 -4.87 -14.11 12.56
C TYR A 165 -3.83 -14.46 11.48
N SER A 166 -4.31 -14.85 10.31
CA SER A 166 -3.56 -14.85 9.06
C SER A 166 -4.27 -14.01 8.00
N LEU A 167 -3.54 -13.54 6.99
CA LEU A 167 -4.11 -12.75 5.91
C LEU A 167 -3.82 -13.42 4.57
N LYS A 168 -4.87 -13.73 3.82
CA LYS A 168 -4.74 -14.09 2.41
C LYS A 168 -4.93 -12.84 1.58
N ALA A 169 -3.96 -12.51 0.75
CA ALA A 169 -4.05 -11.44 -0.22
C ALA A 169 -3.85 -11.98 -1.63
N ASN A 170 -4.52 -11.37 -2.59
CA ASN A 170 -4.30 -11.56 -4.01
C ASN A 170 -4.23 -10.20 -4.71
N ILE A 171 -3.29 -10.07 -5.64
CA ILE A 171 -3.19 -8.89 -6.49
C ILE A 171 -3.79 -9.26 -7.84
N ILE A 172 -4.81 -8.51 -8.24
CA ILE A 172 -5.45 -8.64 -9.53
C ILE A 172 -5.02 -7.44 -10.38
N ASP A 173 -4.12 -7.66 -11.34
CA ASP A 173 -3.78 -6.68 -12.38
C ASP A 173 -4.94 -6.60 -13.38
N LYS A 174 -5.57 -5.42 -13.49
CA LYS A 174 -6.59 -5.11 -14.48
C LYS A 174 -6.13 -4.06 -15.49
N HIS A 175 -4.91 -4.21 -16.00
CA HIS A 175 -4.26 -3.37 -17.02
C HIS A 175 -4.01 -1.91 -16.61
N ASP A 176 -5.03 -1.20 -16.12
CA ASP A 176 -4.97 0.21 -15.72
C ASP A 176 -4.84 0.41 -14.20
N TYR A 177 -5.16 -0.63 -13.41
CA TYR A 177 -5.16 -0.62 -11.95
C TYR A 177 -4.89 -2.01 -11.37
N ASP A 178 -4.16 -2.03 -10.25
CA ASP A 178 -4.02 -3.23 -9.40
C ASP A 178 -5.04 -3.17 -8.27
N TYR A 179 -5.80 -4.26 -8.10
CA TYR A 179 -6.69 -4.46 -6.96
C TYR A 179 -6.06 -5.43 -5.98
N LEU A 180 -5.96 -5.02 -4.71
CA LEU A 180 -5.58 -5.90 -3.62
C LEU A 180 -6.86 -6.45 -2.99
N GLU A 181 -7.20 -7.69 -3.31
CA GLU A 181 -8.24 -8.42 -2.61
C GLU A 181 -7.61 -9.13 -1.42
N PHE A 182 -8.17 -8.97 -0.23
CA PHE A 182 -7.68 -9.68 0.93
C PHE A 182 -8.79 -10.12 1.88
N LYS A 183 -8.48 -11.18 2.64
CA LYS A 183 -9.34 -11.72 3.66
C LYS A 183 -8.52 -12.09 4.89
N LEU A 184 -8.94 -11.57 6.03
CA LEU A 184 -8.44 -11.99 7.34
C LEU A 184 -9.06 -13.36 7.69
N ILE A 185 -8.24 -14.27 8.17
CA ILE A 185 -8.61 -15.64 8.56
C ILE A 185 -8.20 -15.82 10.01
N GLN A 186 -9.10 -16.42 10.79
CA GLN A 186 -8.89 -16.79 12.19
C GLN A 186 -8.31 -18.21 12.28
#